data_AF-A0A8T2R6J5-F1
#
_entry.id   AF-A0A8T2R6J5-F1
#
_cell.length_a   1.000
_cell.length_b   1.000
_cell.length_c   1.000
_cell.angle_alpha   90.00
_cell.angle_beta   90.00
_cell.angle_gamma   90.00
#
_symmetry.space_group_name_H-M   'P 1'
#
loop_
_entity.id
_entity.type
_entity.pdbx_description
1 polymer ?
#
loop_
_entity_poly.entity_id
_entity_poly.type
_entity_poly.pdbx_seq_one_letter_code
_entity_poly.pdbx_strand_id
1 'polypeptide(L)'
;MKGLDCMMNCTDKLLKAITDFQWSMEYLRSPFDIWVPLWTAVLLAILIGWMLGMKRPSINNIGFEELPRQRRLADVPDQGRSSGMLSKEFDMRSLANSAIQIDDLVTFYRKLHYKDGGPRWEFMLERSIPGMTYQAWRRDPQHGPTEYRTQHVFKNVTPIMMKDFFWDDEHRHEWDSLIRSARCIEGCFETGENVSHWIKKFPFFVSDRDYVLGRRIFECEDIFYCITKAVPSDNVPLEKRLRRVSVYSSCWSIQAVESPDTGQKTDCEVIFIHSEDLLIQRDLAKLGVRRAMWPLVKRMEPGLRKYEAFRKASSTLSLSASLAQIITRISSSVLEESDHSGGLRQREGRKEEMKKGHASAWKWIAIGGAVAMAFHFGKGPVGKVFLLGLSRNLRR
;
A
#
# COMPACT_ATOMS: atom_id res chain seq x y z
N MET A 1 56.62 13.16 22.24
CA MET A 1 56.98 12.19 21.16
C MET A 1 56.59 10.76 21.54
N LYS A 2 55.31 10.48 21.83
CA LYS A 2 54.78 9.10 22.03
C LYS A 2 53.46 8.83 21.29
N GLY A 3 52.91 9.84 20.60
CA GLY A 3 51.66 9.74 19.85
C GLY A 3 51.83 9.48 18.34
N LEU A 4 53.00 9.80 17.75
CA LEU A 4 53.25 9.54 16.33
C LEU A 4 53.60 8.07 16.05
N ASP A 5 54.31 7.40 16.95
CA ASP A 5 54.69 5.97 16.78
C ASP A 5 53.50 5.01 16.89
N CYS A 6 52.42 5.42 17.57
CA CYS A 6 51.18 4.65 17.66
C CYS A 6 50.33 4.77 16.37
N MET A 7 50.34 5.94 15.72
CA MET A 7 49.64 6.14 14.45
C MET A 7 50.33 5.41 13.28
N MET A 8 51.65 5.42 13.21
CA MET A 8 52.39 4.70 12.15
C MET A 8 52.22 3.17 12.23
N ASN A 9 52.19 2.62 13.44
CA ASN A 9 51.92 1.17 13.63
C ASN A 9 50.48 0.76 13.30
N CYS A 10 49.51 1.67 13.42
CA CYS A 10 48.14 1.41 12.98
C CYS A 10 48.00 1.49 11.46
N THR A 11 48.68 2.42 10.81
CA THR A 11 48.62 2.56 9.34
C THR A 11 49.27 1.38 8.62
N ASP A 12 50.36 0.82 9.15
CA ASP A 12 51.01 -0.35 8.53
C ASP A 12 50.20 -1.64 8.70
N LYS A 13 49.51 -1.80 9.84
CA LYS A 13 48.56 -2.91 10.06
C LYS A 13 47.31 -2.79 9.17
N LEU A 14 46.83 -1.58 8.92
CA LEU A 14 45.71 -1.32 8.04
C LEU A 14 46.09 -1.55 6.57
N LEU A 15 47.29 -1.12 6.16
CA LEU A 15 47.81 -1.31 4.81
C LEU A 15 48.02 -2.80 4.50
N LYS A 16 48.54 -3.56 5.47
CA LYS A 16 48.70 -5.02 5.37
C LYS A 16 47.36 -5.75 5.28
N ALA A 17 46.35 -5.34 6.06
CA ALA A 17 45.00 -5.90 5.97
C ALA A 17 44.31 -5.60 4.62
N ILE A 18 44.60 -4.44 4.02
CA ILE A 18 44.09 -4.05 2.70
C ILE A 18 44.78 -4.85 1.58
N THR A 19 46.09 -5.07 1.65
CA THR A 19 46.81 -5.90 0.67
C THR A 19 46.45 -7.37 0.78
N ASP A 20 46.23 -7.89 1.99
CA ASP A 20 45.79 -9.28 2.21
C ASP A 20 44.33 -9.48 1.73
N PHE A 21 43.49 -8.43 1.84
CA PHE A 21 42.14 -8.43 1.27
C PHE A 21 42.14 -8.36 -0.27
N GLN A 22 43.11 -7.67 -0.88
CA GLN A 22 43.25 -7.60 -2.34
C GLN A 22 43.68 -8.94 -2.98
N TRP A 23 44.40 -9.81 -2.26
CA TRP A 23 44.82 -11.13 -2.77
C TRP A 23 43.70 -12.18 -2.73
N SER A 24 42.64 -11.95 -1.96
CA SER A 24 41.45 -12.83 -1.86
C SER A 24 40.44 -12.63 -3.00
N MET A 25 40.55 -11.54 -3.76
CA MET A 25 39.58 -11.09 -4.77
C MET A 25 39.77 -11.73 -6.16
N GLU A 26 40.65 -12.72 -6.32
CA GLU A 26 40.84 -13.42 -7.60
C GLU A 26 39.83 -14.56 -7.85
N TYR A 27 38.96 -14.84 -6.89
CA TYR A 27 37.81 -15.72 -7.06
C TYR A 27 36.57 -14.97 -6.62
N LEU A 28 35.82 -14.35 -7.53
CA LEU A 28 34.38 -14.06 -7.38
C LEU A 28 33.85 -13.46 -8.72
N ARG A 29 33.11 -14.28 -9.48
CA ARG A 29 32.36 -13.89 -10.69
C ARG A 29 30.88 -13.75 -10.32
N SER A 30 30.40 -12.56 -9.96
CA SER A 30 28.95 -12.30 -9.78
C SER A 30 28.57 -10.82 -9.94
N PRO A 31 27.42 -10.49 -10.56
CA PRO A 31 26.95 -9.10 -10.72
C PRO A 31 26.48 -8.42 -9.42
N PHE A 32 26.62 -9.06 -8.25
CA PHE A 32 26.31 -8.48 -6.94
C PHE A 32 27.45 -7.64 -6.34
N ASP A 33 28.66 -7.68 -6.91
CA ASP A 33 29.87 -7.15 -6.28
C ASP A 33 30.12 -5.65 -6.51
N ILE A 34 29.24 -4.94 -7.22
CA ILE A 34 29.31 -3.46 -7.39
C ILE A 34 28.53 -2.73 -6.29
N TRP A 35 27.54 -3.38 -5.68
CA TRP A 35 26.69 -2.75 -4.66
C TRP A 35 27.33 -2.76 -3.27
N VAL A 36 28.14 -3.77 -2.96
CA VAL A 36 28.83 -3.89 -1.67
C VAL A 36 29.82 -2.73 -1.43
N PRO A 37 30.70 -2.35 -2.39
CA PRO A 37 31.59 -1.19 -2.24
C PRO A 37 30.85 0.15 -2.06
N LEU A 38 29.66 0.30 -2.67
CA LEU A 38 28.88 1.52 -2.60
C LEU A 38 28.25 1.71 -1.21
N TRP A 39 27.69 0.64 -0.64
CA TRP A 39 27.11 0.67 0.70
C TRP A 39 28.16 0.73 1.81
N THR A 40 29.33 0.11 1.62
CA THR A 40 30.44 0.25 2.56
C THR A 40 31.00 1.67 2.58
N ALA A 41 31.09 2.34 1.42
CA ALA A 41 31.49 3.75 1.33
C ALA A 41 30.51 4.70 2.05
N VAL A 42 29.19 4.45 1.94
CA VAL A 42 28.15 5.24 2.64
C VAL A 42 28.25 5.06 4.15
N LEU A 43 28.43 3.83 4.64
CA LEU A 43 28.58 3.54 6.06
C LEU A 43 29.88 4.12 6.65
N LEU A 44 30.98 4.06 5.89
CA LEU A 44 32.25 4.69 6.25
C LEU A 44 32.13 6.21 6.32
N ALA A 45 31.41 6.85 5.39
CA ALA A 45 31.17 8.30 5.43
C ALA A 45 30.34 8.72 6.66
N ILE A 46 29.36 7.90 7.07
CA ILE A 46 28.56 8.12 8.29
C ILE A 46 29.45 7.99 9.53
N LEU A 47 30.29 6.95 9.62
CA LEU A 47 31.22 6.73 10.73
C LEU A 47 32.28 7.83 10.83
N ILE A 48 32.86 8.27 9.71
CA ILE A 48 33.81 9.38 9.66
C ILE A 48 33.13 10.69 10.10
N GLY A 49 31.87 10.90 9.71
CA GLY A 49 31.10 12.06 10.18
C GLY A 49 30.84 12.07 11.68
N TRP A 50 30.70 10.89 12.30
CA TRP A 50 30.57 10.76 13.75
C TRP A 50 31.90 10.98 14.46
N MET A 51 33.01 10.51 13.89
CA MET A 51 34.35 10.70 14.46
C MET A 51 34.86 12.15 14.34
N LEU A 52 34.44 12.89 13.31
CA LEU A 52 34.79 14.30 13.11
C LEU A 52 33.89 15.29 13.88
N GLY A 53 33.03 14.79 14.78
CA GLY A 53 32.20 15.64 15.65
C GLY A 53 31.14 16.46 14.91
N MET A 54 30.76 16.06 13.68
CA MET A 54 29.66 16.72 12.98
C MET A 54 28.35 16.47 13.75
N LYS A 55 27.75 17.54 14.29
CA LYS A 55 26.47 17.46 14.99
C LYS A 55 25.39 16.93 14.03
N ARG A 56 24.51 16.07 14.56
CA ARG A 56 23.31 15.56 13.85
C ARG A 56 22.60 16.73 13.13
N PRO A 57 22.02 16.53 11.94
CA PRO A 57 21.00 17.46 11.47
C PRO A 57 19.90 17.51 12.54
N SER A 58 19.64 18.71 13.06
CA SER A 58 18.63 18.96 14.09
C SER A 58 17.26 18.54 13.56
N ILE A 59 16.67 17.49 14.16
CA ILE A 59 15.26 17.11 13.97
C ILE A 59 14.41 17.76 15.08
N ASN A 60 14.78 18.97 15.52
CA ASN A 60 13.99 19.73 16.48
C ASN A 60 13.48 21.01 15.80
N ASN A 61 12.39 20.83 15.06
CA ASN A 61 11.24 21.73 14.97
C ASN A 61 10.19 21.08 14.05
N ILE A 62 9.64 19.95 14.51
CA ILE A 62 8.27 19.59 14.13
C ILE A 62 7.41 20.33 15.14
N GLY A 63 7.03 21.57 14.79
CA GLY A 63 6.01 22.30 15.52
C GLY A 63 4.77 21.42 15.59
N PHE A 64 4.39 21.07 16.80
CA PHE A 64 3.06 20.59 17.11
C PHE A 64 2.13 21.80 16.98
N GLU A 65 1.57 22.02 15.79
CA GLU A 65 0.32 22.77 15.70
C GLU A 65 -0.78 21.78 16.06
N GLU A 66 -1.28 21.87 17.29
CA GLU A 66 -2.60 21.36 17.63
C GLU A 66 -3.60 21.99 16.65
N LEU A 67 -4.11 21.17 15.72
CA LEU A 67 -5.30 21.55 14.95
C LEU A 67 -6.43 21.84 15.95
N PRO A 68 -7.20 22.93 15.76
CA PRO A 68 -8.11 23.43 16.77
C PRO A 68 -9.13 22.37 17.19
N ARG A 69 -9.27 22.24 18.51
CA ARG A 69 -10.27 21.43 19.19
C ARG A 69 -11.65 21.74 18.61
N GLN A 70 -12.31 20.68 18.18
CA GLN A 70 -13.57 20.60 17.46
C GLN A 70 -14.67 21.52 18.05
N ARG A 71 -15.34 22.26 17.17
CA ARG A 71 -16.69 22.77 17.43
C ARG A 71 -17.60 21.53 17.44
N ARG A 72 -18.24 21.26 18.59
CA ARG A 72 -19.28 20.22 18.72
C ARG A 72 -20.27 20.35 17.55
N LEU A 73 -20.33 19.34 16.70
CA LEU A 73 -21.53 19.09 15.91
C LEU A 73 -22.60 18.63 16.92
N ALA A 74 -23.77 19.25 16.82
CA ALA A 74 -24.85 19.16 17.77
C ALA A 74 -25.31 17.71 18.00
N ASP A 75 -25.82 17.49 19.20
CA ASP A 75 -26.29 16.22 19.74
C ASP A 75 -27.11 15.39 18.72
N VAL A 76 -26.67 14.15 18.54
CA VAL A 76 -27.46 13.10 17.87
C VAL A 76 -28.66 12.80 18.79
N PRO A 77 -29.91 12.89 18.31
CA PRO A 77 -31.05 12.56 19.15
C PRO A 77 -31.03 11.07 19.49
N ASP A 78 -31.03 10.77 20.79
CA ASP A 78 -31.28 9.44 21.33
C ASP A 78 -32.73 9.05 21.02
N GLN A 79 -32.94 8.27 19.96
CA GLN A 79 -34.21 7.61 19.73
C GLN A 79 -34.14 6.16 20.17
N GLY A 80 -34.91 5.91 21.22
CA GLY A 80 -35.15 4.65 21.88
C GLY A 80 -35.27 3.44 20.94
N ARG A 81 -34.53 2.42 21.37
CA ARG A 81 -34.63 1.00 21.08
C ARG A 81 -36.06 0.55 20.72
N SER A 82 -36.27 0.26 19.43
CA SER A 82 -37.29 -0.66 18.95
C SER A 82 -36.57 -1.74 18.13
N SER A 83 -36.56 -2.96 18.67
CA SER A 83 -36.09 -4.16 17.99
C SER A 83 -37.01 -4.48 16.82
N GLY A 84 -36.68 -3.97 15.64
CA GLY A 84 -37.29 -4.35 14.37
C GLY A 84 -36.26 -4.19 13.28
N MET A 85 -35.70 -5.31 12.80
CA MET A 85 -34.85 -5.33 11.62
C MET A 85 -35.71 -4.91 10.42
N LEU A 86 -35.79 -3.60 10.17
CA LEU A 86 -36.44 -3.02 9.01
C LEU A 86 -35.57 -3.31 7.79
N SER A 87 -35.83 -4.44 7.14
CA SER A 87 -35.35 -4.71 5.80
C SER A 87 -36.06 -3.76 4.85
N LYS A 88 -35.46 -2.59 4.58
CA LYS A 88 -35.85 -1.80 3.41
C LYS A 88 -35.40 -2.57 2.18
N GLU A 89 -36.38 -3.03 1.42
CA GLU A 89 -36.22 -3.56 0.08
C GLU A 89 -35.44 -2.56 -0.77
N PHE A 90 -34.58 -3.09 -1.63
CA PHE A 90 -33.60 -2.38 -2.45
C PHE A 90 -34.25 -1.24 -3.26
N ASP A 91 -34.03 0.02 -2.86
CA ASP A 91 -34.48 1.20 -3.60
C ASP A 91 -33.39 1.64 -4.59
N MET A 92 -33.61 1.38 -5.88
CA MET A 92 -32.73 1.84 -6.96
C MET A 92 -32.48 3.36 -6.94
N ARG A 93 -33.39 4.17 -6.39
CA ARG A 93 -33.22 5.63 -6.30
C ARG A 93 -32.12 6.02 -5.31
N SER A 94 -31.88 5.21 -4.27
CA SER A 94 -30.81 5.43 -3.29
C SER A 94 -29.40 5.31 -3.87
N LEU A 95 -29.25 4.76 -5.08
CA LEU A 95 -27.97 4.61 -5.78
C LEU A 95 -27.66 5.76 -6.73
N ALA A 96 -28.66 6.52 -7.20
CA ALA A 96 -28.44 7.54 -8.22
C ALA A 96 -27.40 8.61 -7.82
N ASN A 97 -27.23 8.87 -6.52
CA ASN A 97 -26.27 9.82 -5.96
C ASN A 97 -25.18 9.14 -5.09
N SER A 98 -25.08 7.81 -5.10
CA SER A 98 -24.11 7.07 -4.29
C SER A 98 -22.71 7.16 -4.90
N ALA A 99 -21.68 7.28 -4.08
CA ALA A 99 -20.31 7.18 -4.57
C ALA A 99 -19.97 5.74 -4.99
N ILE A 100 -20.59 4.75 -4.34
CA ILE A 100 -20.48 3.32 -4.62
C ILE A 100 -21.73 2.79 -5.31
N GLN A 101 -21.57 2.39 -6.56
CA GLN A 101 -22.61 1.88 -7.43
C GLN A 101 -22.66 0.35 -7.42
N ILE A 102 -23.76 -0.22 -7.90
CA ILE A 102 -23.89 -1.68 -8.10
C ILE A 102 -22.86 -2.19 -9.10
N ASP A 103 -22.55 -1.39 -10.12
CA ASP A 103 -21.54 -1.76 -11.12
C ASP A 103 -20.16 -2.00 -10.48
N ASP A 104 -19.84 -1.32 -9.37
CA ASP A 104 -18.60 -1.58 -8.63
C ASP A 104 -18.63 -2.98 -7.97
N LEU A 105 -19.77 -3.34 -7.37
CA LEU A 105 -20.00 -4.68 -6.80
C LEU A 105 -19.95 -5.77 -7.87
N VAL A 106 -20.64 -5.58 -8.99
CA VAL A 106 -20.64 -6.50 -10.13
C VAL A 106 -19.22 -6.67 -10.68
N THR A 107 -18.48 -5.57 -10.81
CA THR A 107 -17.07 -5.63 -11.25
C THR A 107 -16.22 -6.45 -10.29
N PHE A 108 -16.38 -6.26 -8.98
CA PHE A 108 -15.71 -7.06 -7.97
C PHE A 108 -16.12 -8.54 -8.05
N TYR A 109 -17.42 -8.83 -8.16
CA TYR A 109 -17.96 -10.18 -8.27
C TYR A 109 -17.38 -10.93 -9.47
N ARG A 110 -17.29 -10.30 -10.64
CA ARG A 110 -16.64 -10.91 -11.81
C ARG A 110 -15.17 -11.23 -11.57
N LYS A 111 -14.42 -10.34 -10.90
CA LYS A 111 -13.02 -10.62 -10.53
C LYS A 111 -12.91 -11.76 -9.51
N LEU A 112 -13.83 -11.82 -8.55
CA LEU A 112 -13.91 -12.87 -7.54
C LEU A 112 -14.06 -14.25 -8.18
N HIS A 113 -14.92 -14.35 -9.21
CA HIS A 113 -15.24 -15.59 -9.92
C HIS A 113 -14.47 -15.81 -11.23
N TYR A 114 -13.38 -15.07 -11.47
CA TYR A 114 -12.52 -15.21 -12.66
C TYR A 114 -13.27 -14.98 -14.00
N LYS A 115 -14.33 -14.19 -13.99
CA LYS A 115 -15.18 -13.84 -15.14
C LYS A 115 -14.92 -12.44 -15.71
N ASP A 116 -13.88 -11.76 -15.23
CA ASP A 116 -13.60 -10.36 -15.60
C ASP A 116 -12.79 -10.19 -16.89
N GLY A 117 -12.38 -11.30 -17.53
CA GLY A 117 -11.55 -11.27 -18.74
C GLY A 117 -10.11 -10.80 -18.52
N GLY A 118 -9.70 -10.57 -17.28
CA GLY A 118 -8.35 -10.17 -16.92
C GLY A 118 -7.32 -11.29 -17.09
N PRO A 119 -6.01 -10.96 -16.99
CA PRO A 119 -4.96 -11.96 -17.05
C PRO A 119 -5.07 -12.97 -15.89
N ARG A 120 -4.40 -14.11 -16.05
CA ARG A 120 -4.35 -15.15 -15.01
C ARG A 120 -3.66 -14.63 -13.75
N TRP A 121 -4.13 -15.11 -12.60
CA TRP A 121 -3.52 -14.88 -11.30
C TRP A 121 -2.26 -15.74 -11.14
N GLU A 122 -1.14 -15.10 -10.87
CA GLU A 122 0.14 -15.71 -10.54
C GLU A 122 0.26 -15.92 -9.03
N PHE A 123 0.52 -17.14 -8.58
CA PHE A 123 0.76 -17.43 -7.18
C PHE A 123 1.99 -16.70 -6.66
N MET A 124 1.88 -16.08 -5.47
CA MET A 124 2.97 -15.36 -4.82
C MET A 124 3.52 -16.11 -3.62
N LEU A 125 2.65 -16.46 -2.67
CA LEU A 125 3.04 -17.12 -1.43
C LEU A 125 1.85 -17.73 -0.71
N GLU A 126 2.17 -18.67 0.17
CA GLU A 126 1.29 -19.23 1.19
C GLU A 126 2.00 -19.21 2.55
N ARG A 127 1.27 -18.83 3.60
CA ARG A 127 1.75 -18.75 4.97
C ARG A 127 0.62 -19.09 5.94
N SER A 128 1.00 -19.50 7.14
CA SER A 128 0.07 -19.72 8.25
C SER A 128 0.69 -19.28 9.57
N ILE A 129 -0.18 -18.93 10.52
CA ILE A 129 0.09 -18.75 11.94
C ILE A 129 -1.04 -19.46 12.71
N PRO A 130 -0.89 -19.70 14.02
CA PRO A 130 -2.01 -20.17 14.82
C PRO A 130 -3.24 -19.27 14.62
N GLY A 131 -4.38 -19.86 14.26
CA GLY A 131 -5.64 -19.14 14.06
C GLY A 131 -5.86 -18.51 12.68
N MET A 132 -4.87 -18.50 11.78
CA MET A 132 -5.03 -17.91 10.44
C MET A 132 -4.17 -18.57 9.36
N THR A 133 -4.78 -18.88 8.21
CA THR A 133 -4.07 -19.22 6.96
C THR A 133 -4.14 -18.07 5.97
N TYR A 134 -3.17 -18.00 5.06
CA TYR A 134 -3.06 -16.91 4.09
C TYR A 134 -2.43 -17.39 2.78
N GLN A 135 -3.09 -17.12 1.67
CA GLN A 135 -2.58 -17.30 0.32
C GLN A 135 -2.69 -16.00 -0.47
N ALA A 136 -1.74 -15.76 -1.37
CA ALA A 136 -1.68 -14.55 -2.17
C ALA A 136 -1.31 -14.84 -3.61
N TRP A 137 -1.97 -14.12 -4.52
CA TRP A 137 -1.71 -14.08 -5.95
C TRP A 137 -1.62 -12.63 -6.42
N ARG A 138 -0.99 -12.44 -7.57
CA ARG A 138 -0.96 -11.15 -8.28
C ARG A 138 -1.29 -11.34 -9.75
N ARG A 139 -1.68 -10.28 -10.41
CA ARG A 139 -1.65 -10.21 -11.88
C ARG A 139 -1.36 -8.81 -12.34
N ASP A 140 -0.93 -8.69 -13.58
CA ASP A 140 -0.56 -7.43 -14.20
C ASP A 140 -1.49 -7.12 -15.38
N PRO A 141 -2.58 -6.34 -15.17
CA PRO A 141 -3.41 -5.87 -16.27
C PRO A 141 -2.60 -5.04 -17.28
N GLN A 142 -3.08 -5.02 -18.52
CA GLN A 142 -2.51 -4.18 -19.59
C GLN A 142 -2.60 -2.68 -19.25
N HIS A 143 -3.69 -2.28 -18.60
CA HIS A 143 -3.95 -0.92 -18.16
C HIS A 143 -4.22 -0.89 -16.65
N GLY A 144 -3.64 0.07 -15.96
CA GLY A 144 -3.83 0.25 -14.52
C GLY A 144 -2.73 -0.40 -13.66
N PRO A 145 -2.91 -0.37 -12.33
CA PRO A 145 -1.92 -0.89 -11.40
C PRO A 145 -1.88 -2.41 -11.40
N THR A 146 -0.85 -2.96 -10.76
CA THR A 146 -0.83 -4.38 -10.38
C THR A 146 -2.04 -4.69 -9.50
N GLU A 147 -2.66 -5.84 -9.71
CA GLU A 147 -3.73 -6.33 -8.86
C GLU A 147 -3.22 -7.46 -7.98
N TYR A 148 -3.73 -7.51 -6.75
CA TYR A 148 -3.44 -8.54 -5.77
C TYR A 148 -4.74 -9.21 -5.34
N ARG A 149 -4.71 -10.53 -5.24
CA ARG A 149 -5.79 -11.33 -4.68
C ARG A 149 -5.23 -12.07 -3.49
N THR A 150 -5.96 -12.09 -2.38
CA THR A 150 -5.58 -12.90 -1.23
C THR A 150 -6.77 -13.68 -0.72
N GLN A 151 -6.49 -14.82 -0.12
CA GLN A 151 -7.45 -15.66 0.59
C GLN A 151 -6.93 -15.84 2.00
N HIS A 152 -7.79 -15.58 2.98
CA HIS A 152 -7.51 -15.77 4.38
C HIS A 152 -8.57 -16.69 4.96
N VAL A 153 -8.19 -17.60 5.85
CA VAL A 153 -9.14 -18.30 6.70
C VAL A 153 -8.77 -18.04 8.14
N PHE A 154 -9.70 -17.48 8.90
CA PHE A 154 -9.55 -17.21 10.32
C PHE A 154 -10.39 -18.22 11.11
N LYS A 155 -9.77 -18.86 12.10
CA LYS A 155 -10.44 -19.87 12.91
C LYS A 155 -11.41 -19.24 13.91
N ASN A 156 -12.54 -19.90 14.17
CA ASN A 156 -13.46 -19.56 15.26
C ASN A 156 -13.85 -18.09 15.31
N VAL A 157 -14.37 -17.55 14.20
CA VAL A 157 -14.84 -16.16 14.12
C VAL A 157 -16.00 -16.07 13.14
N THR A 158 -17.00 -15.25 13.46
CA THR A 158 -18.18 -15.09 12.60
C THR A 158 -17.90 -14.09 11.45
N PRO A 159 -18.58 -14.24 10.30
CA PRO A 159 -18.49 -13.26 9.21
C PRO A 159 -18.86 -11.84 9.63
N ILE A 160 -19.82 -11.68 10.54
CA ILE A 160 -20.23 -10.36 11.07
C ILE A 160 -19.08 -9.71 11.84
N MET A 161 -18.43 -10.45 12.75
CA MET A 161 -17.29 -9.95 13.51
C MET A 161 -16.12 -9.58 12.59
N MET A 162 -15.86 -10.42 11.58
CA MET A 162 -14.81 -10.18 10.59
C MET A 162 -15.08 -8.93 9.75
N LYS A 163 -16.33 -8.77 9.27
CA LYS A 163 -16.79 -7.57 8.57
C LYS A 163 -16.56 -6.33 9.41
N ASP A 164 -17.00 -6.34 10.66
CA ASP A 164 -16.85 -5.19 11.56
C ASP A 164 -15.37 -4.85 11.82
N PHE A 165 -14.53 -5.86 12.04
CA PHE A 165 -13.08 -5.70 12.23
C PHE A 165 -12.39 -4.97 11.06
N PHE A 166 -12.72 -5.34 9.82
CA PHE A 166 -12.15 -4.67 8.65
C PHE A 166 -12.77 -3.30 8.38
N TRP A 167 -14.03 -3.09 8.77
CA TRP A 167 -14.75 -1.88 8.48
C TRP A 167 -14.43 -0.72 9.43
N ASP A 168 -14.06 -1.04 10.67
CA ASP A 168 -13.86 -0.07 11.75
C ASP A 168 -12.51 0.67 11.68
N ASP A 169 -12.51 1.80 10.98
CA ASP A 169 -11.33 2.66 10.80
C ASP A 169 -10.75 3.19 12.13
N GLU A 170 -11.61 3.41 13.13
CA GLU A 170 -11.19 3.96 14.42
C GLU A 170 -10.32 2.97 15.19
N HIS A 171 -10.52 1.66 15.00
CA HIS A 171 -9.72 0.60 15.61
C HIS A 171 -8.59 0.09 14.70
N ARG A 172 -8.50 0.58 13.47
CA ARG A 172 -7.52 0.12 12.47
C ARG A 172 -6.06 0.32 12.91
N HIS A 173 -5.78 1.42 13.61
CA HIS A 173 -4.45 1.80 14.06
C HIS A 173 -3.82 0.81 15.07
N GLU A 174 -4.64 -0.02 15.73
CA GLU A 174 -4.20 -1.03 16.69
C GLU A 174 -3.42 -2.19 16.04
N TRP A 175 -3.64 -2.43 14.74
CA TRP A 175 -3.05 -3.57 14.03
C TRP A 175 -2.38 -3.22 12.70
N ASP A 176 -2.84 -2.18 12.01
CA ASP A 176 -2.28 -1.74 10.74
C ASP A 176 -1.27 -0.60 10.94
N SER A 177 0.01 -0.95 11.02
CA SER A 177 1.07 0.05 11.23
C SER A 177 1.32 0.98 10.05
N LEU A 178 0.76 0.68 8.87
CA LEU A 178 0.92 1.54 7.70
C LEU A 178 -0.08 2.69 7.72
N ILE A 179 -1.17 2.61 8.48
CA ILE A 179 -2.14 3.68 8.59
C ILE A 179 -1.67 4.69 9.65
N ARG A 180 -1.46 5.94 9.23
CA ARG A 180 -1.20 7.08 10.13
C ARG A 180 -2.49 7.62 10.73
N SER A 181 -3.52 7.71 9.91
CA SER A 181 -4.85 8.17 10.29
C SER A 181 -5.87 7.58 9.33
N ALA A 182 -7.03 7.20 9.86
CA ALA A 182 -8.20 6.83 9.10
C ALA A 182 -9.40 7.47 9.79
N ARG A 183 -10.22 8.22 9.05
CA ARG A 183 -11.38 8.91 9.60
C ARG A 183 -12.52 8.90 8.60
N CYS A 184 -13.71 8.53 9.05
CA CYS A 184 -14.96 8.76 8.33
C CYS A 184 -15.25 10.27 8.30
N ILE A 185 -15.31 10.87 7.12
CA ILE A 185 -15.58 12.30 6.92
C ILE A 185 -17.04 12.58 6.55
N GLU A 186 -17.70 11.63 5.88
CA GLU A 186 -19.10 11.71 5.49
C GLU A 186 -19.73 10.32 5.63
N GLY A 187 -20.97 10.24 6.12
CA GLY A 187 -21.66 8.97 6.34
C GLY A 187 -23.16 9.11 6.09
N CYS A 188 -23.75 8.16 5.38
CA CYS A 188 -25.17 8.11 5.08
C CYS A 188 -25.82 6.95 5.85
N PHE A 189 -26.60 7.29 6.87
CA PHE A 189 -27.31 6.29 7.69
C PHE A 189 -28.49 5.62 6.98
N GLU A 190 -28.90 6.13 5.81
CA GLU A 190 -29.94 5.48 5.01
C GLU A 190 -29.39 4.33 4.17
N THR A 191 -28.18 4.48 3.62
CA THR A 191 -27.58 3.51 2.69
C THR A 191 -26.43 2.72 3.28
N GLY A 192 -25.86 3.16 4.42
CA GLY A 192 -24.64 2.62 5.01
C GLY A 192 -23.37 3.06 4.27
N GLU A 193 -23.50 3.87 3.23
CA GLU A 193 -22.36 4.43 2.52
C GLU A 193 -21.59 5.40 3.40
N ASN A 194 -20.27 5.36 3.30
CA ASN A 194 -19.41 6.34 3.95
C ASN A 194 -18.23 6.73 3.05
N VAL A 195 -17.72 7.93 3.32
CA VAL A 195 -16.49 8.43 2.73
C VAL A 195 -15.47 8.58 3.85
N SER A 196 -14.33 7.92 3.71
CA SER A 196 -13.20 8.00 4.64
C SER A 196 -12.01 8.75 4.04
N HIS A 197 -11.33 9.55 4.85
CA HIS A 197 -9.99 10.08 4.54
C HIS A 197 -8.93 9.26 5.26
N TRP A 198 -8.03 8.64 4.50
CA TRP A 198 -6.94 7.84 5.02
C TRP A 198 -5.61 8.48 4.71
N ILE A 199 -4.64 8.34 5.63
CA ILE A 199 -3.25 8.66 5.38
C ILE A 199 -2.40 7.43 5.67
N LYS A 200 -1.68 6.96 4.65
CA LYS A 200 -0.80 5.79 4.71
C LYS A 200 0.66 6.23 4.72
N LYS A 201 1.41 5.70 5.68
CA LYS A 201 2.85 5.92 5.85
C LYS A 201 3.63 5.20 4.78
N PHE A 202 4.60 5.89 4.19
CA PHE A 202 5.59 5.31 3.31
C PHE A 202 6.99 5.39 3.93
N PRO A 203 7.96 4.60 3.43
CA PRO A 203 9.35 4.77 3.82
C PRO A 203 9.79 6.23 3.64
N PHE A 204 10.61 6.75 4.56
CA PHE A 204 10.93 8.17 4.70
C PHE A 204 11.45 8.88 3.42
N PHE A 205 11.96 8.12 2.45
CA PHE A 205 12.45 8.62 1.17
C PHE A 205 11.33 8.81 0.11
N VAL A 206 10.07 8.50 0.44
CA VAL A 206 8.91 8.72 -0.42
C VAL A 206 7.79 9.38 0.39
N SER A 207 7.11 10.38 -0.18
CA SER A 207 5.99 11.07 0.48
C SER A 207 4.88 10.12 0.93
N ASP A 208 4.25 10.37 2.07
CA ASP A 208 3.05 9.64 2.48
C ASP A 208 1.91 9.80 1.47
N ARG A 209 0.98 8.85 1.45
CA ARG A 209 -0.19 8.89 0.56
C ARG A 209 -1.43 9.24 1.35
N ASP A 210 -2.28 10.05 0.77
CA ASP A 210 -3.64 10.26 1.26
C ASP A 210 -4.66 9.73 0.27
N TYR A 211 -5.82 9.33 0.80
CA TYR A 211 -6.89 8.68 0.05
C TYR A 211 -8.21 9.26 0.51
N VAL A 212 -9.12 9.51 -0.43
CA VAL A 212 -10.52 9.73 -0.12
C VAL A 212 -11.29 8.56 -0.71
N LEU A 213 -11.91 7.77 0.16
CA LEU A 213 -12.39 6.44 -0.14
C LEU A 213 -13.89 6.37 0.10
N GLY A 214 -14.66 6.11 -0.96
CA GLY A 214 -16.06 5.74 -0.85
C GLY A 214 -16.17 4.26 -0.49
N ARG A 215 -17.12 3.94 0.39
CA ARG A 215 -17.22 2.62 1.01
C ARG A 215 -18.68 2.22 1.19
N ARG A 216 -19.03 0.99 0.82
CA ARG A 216 -20.37 0.42 1.05
C ARG A 216 -20.31 -1.10 1.24
N ILE A 217 -21.24 -1.62 2.03
CA ILE A 217 -21.38 -3.07 2.30
C ILE A 217 -22.66 -3.58 1.65
N PHE A 218 -22.53 -4.69 0.93
CA PHE A 218 -23.63 -5.46 0.38
C PHE A 218 -23.68 -6.86 1.01
N GLU A 219 -24.84 -7.49 1.00
CA GLU A 219 -25.04 -8.87 1.45
C GLU A 219 -25.87 -9.64 0.42
N CYS A 220 -25.42 -10.84 0.08
CA CYS A 220 -26.12 -11.79 -0.78
C CYS A 220 -25.82 -13.20 -0.26
N GLU A 221 -26.85 -14.02 -0.03
CA GLU A 221 -26.70 -15.44 0.36
C GLU A 221 -25.70 -15.68 1.52
N ASP A 222 -25.82 -14.90 2.60
CA ASP A 222 -24.94 -14.94 3.78
C ASP A 222 -23.47 -14.57 3.52
N ILE A 223 -23.16 -13.99 2.36
CA ILE A 223 -21.85 -13.46 2.00
C ILE A 223 -21.88 -11.94 2.06
N PHE A 224 -20.92 -11.35 2.78
CA PHE A 224 -20.72 -9.90 2.76
C PHE A 224 -19.75 -9.49 1.66
N TYR A 225 -20.14 -8.50 0.87
CA TYR A 225 -19.30 -7.84 -0.12
C TYR A 225 -19.02 -6.41 0.31
N CYS A 226 -17.78 -6.16 0.70
CA CYS A 226 -17.31 -4.87 1.22
C CYS A 226 -16.54 -4.13 0.12
N ILE A 227 -17.15 -3.09 -0.47
CA ILE A 227 -16.57 -2.35 -1.59
C ILE A 227 -15.92 -1.06 -1.08
N THR A 228 -14.67 -0.83 -1.47
CA THR A 228 -13.96 0.44 -1.23
C THR A 228 -13.27 0.89 -2.51
N LYS A 229 -13.48 2.14 -2.93
CA LYS A 229 -12.77 2.74 -4.07
C LYS A 229 -12.40 4.20 -3.82
N ALA A 230 -11.39 4.69 -4.52
CA ALA A 230 -11.11 6.13 -4.51
C ALA A 230 -12.28 6.91 -5.12
N VAL A 231 -12.67 8.00 -4.45
CA VAL A 231 -13.72 8.90 -4.92
C VAL A 231 -13.18 10.33 -4.99
N PRO A 232 -13.62 11.14 -5.98
CA PRO A 232 -13.34 12.56 -5.98
C PRO A 232 -13.93 13.23 -4.73
N SER A 233 -13.23 14.22 -4.19
CA SER A 233 -13.76 15.05 -3.11
C SER A 233 -13.07 16.40 -3.10
N ASP A 234 -13.85 17.45 -3.27
CA ASP A 234 -13.40 18.84 -3.18
C ASP A 234 -13.28 19.29 -1.72
N ASN A 235 -13.95 18.59 -0.79
CA ASN A 235 -13.97 18.89 0.64
C ASN A 235 -12.64 18.55 1.34
N VAL A 236 -11.80 17.71 0.73
CA VAL A 236 -10.50 17.31 1.28
C VAL A 236 -9.37 17.94 0.45
N PRO A 237 -8.83 19.09 0.86
CA PRO A 237 -7.82 19.80 0.10
C PRO A 237 -6.53 18.98 -0.03
N LEU A 238 -5.81 19.20 -1.13
CA LEU A 238 -4.51 18.55 -1.35
C LEU A 238 -3.45 19.13 -0.41
N GLU A 239 -2.86 18.27 0.42
CA GLU A 239 -1.73 18.63 1.25
C GLU A 239 -0.42 18.51 0.47
N LYS A 240 0.41 19.58 0.46
CA LYS A 240 1.67 19.62 -0.32
C LYS A 240 2.65 18.47 0.01
N ARG A 241 2.59 17.92 1.23
CA ARG A 241 3.49 16.84 1.69
C ARG A 241 2.96 15.45 1.40
N LEU A 242 1.68 15.33 1.05
CA LEU A 242 1.01 14.06 0.77
C LEU A 242 0.82 13.90 -0.74
N ARG A 243 0.66 12.65 -1.19
CA ARG A 243 0.32 12.34 -2.58
C ARG A 243 -1.04 11.63 -2.60
N ARG A 244 -2.04 12.31 -3.16
CA ARG A 244 -3.40 11.79 -3.30
C ARG A 244 -3.42 10.64 -4.29
N VAL A 245 -3.86 9.47 -3.82
CA VAL A 245 -4.11 8.31 -4.69
C VAL A 245 -5.54 8.38 -5.20
N SER A 246 -5.70 8.60 -6.51
CA SER A 246 -7.00 8.67 -7.18
C SER A 246 -7.41 7.35 -7.85
N VAL A 247 -6.49 6.40 -8.00
CA VAL A 247 -6.76 5.06 -8.54
C VAL A 247 -6.56 4.05 -7.41
N TYR A 248 -7.68 3.63 -6.81
CA TYR A 248 -7.71 2.71 -5.67
C TYR A 248 -8.98 1.86 -5.72
N SER A 249 -8.85 0.56 -5.54
CA SER A 249 -9.94 -0.41 -5.41
C SER A 249 -9.51 -1.48 -4.42
N SER A 250 -10.30 -1.70 -3.37
CA SER A 250 -9.99 -2.62 -2.27
C SER A 250 -11.30 -3.26 -1.81
N CYS A 251 -11.52 -4.52 -2.17
CA CYS A 251 -12.82 -5.17 -2.03
C CYS A 251 -12.69 -6.54 -1.37
N TRP A 252 -13.61 -6.85 -0.47
CA TRP A 252 -13.61 -8.07 0.33
C TRP A 252 -14.89 -8.87 0.12
N SER A 253 -14.77 -10.19 0.05
CA SER A 253 -15.85 -11.17 0.17
C SER A 253 -15.63 -11.93 1.47
N ILE A 254 -16.63 -11.97 2.35
CA ILE A 254 -16.50 -12.54 3.70
C ILE A 254 -17.62 -13.53 3.91
N GLN A 255 -17.27 -14.78 4.23
CA GLN A 255 -18.24 -15.87 4.39
C GLN A 255 -17.80 -16.88 5.46
N ALA A 256 -18.77 -17.62 6.00
CA ALA A 256 -18.48 -18.73 6.92
C ALA A 256 -18.06 -19.98 6.13
N VAL A 257 -17.04 -20.67 6.61
CA VAL A 257 -16.52 -21.91 6.03
C VAL A 257 -16.38 -22.99 7.08
N GLU A 258 -16.41 -24.24 6.64
CA GLU A 258 -16.26 -25.39 7.52
C GLU A 258 -14.88 -25.39 8.17
N SER A 259 -14.85 -25.56 9.49
CA SER A 259 -13.62 -25.75 10.22
C SER A 259 -13.13 -27.19 10.00
N PRO A 260 -11.87 -27.40 9.59
CA PRO A 260 -11.31 -28.74 9.46
C PRO A 260 -11.35 -29.56 10.75
N ASP A 261 -11.38 -28.87 11.91
CA ASP A 261 -11.32 -29.50 13.22
C ASP A 261 -12.70 -30.02 13.69
N THR A 262 -13.79 -29.34 13.31
CA THR A 262 -15.15 -29.64 13.83
C THR A 262 -16.14 -30.04 12.74
N GLY A 263 -15.85 -29.77 11.47
CA GLY A 263 -16.80 -29.90 10.36
C GLY A 263 -17.94 -28.89 10.37
N GLN A 264 -17.98 -27.98 11.36
CA GLN A 264 -19.00 -26.95 11.48
C GLN A 264 -18.54 -25.65 10.82
N LYS A 265 -19.47 -24.82 10.35
CA LYS A 265 -19.18 -23.49 9.76
C LYS A 265 -18.80 -22.45 10.82
N THR A 266 -17.72 -22.70 11.56
CA THR A 266 -17.22 -21.83 12.64
C THR A 266 -16.04 -20.96 12.23
N ASP A 267 -15.40 -21.26 11.10
CA ASP A 267 -14.28 -20.49 10.58
C ASP A 267 -14.79 -19.48 9.55
N CYS A 268 -14.03 -18.41 9.32
CA CYS A 268 -14.39 -17.35 8.37
C CYS A 268 -13.36 -17.27 7.26
N GLU A 269 -13.82 -17.37 6.02
CA GLU A 269 -13.02 -17.08 4.85
C GLU A 269 -13.19 -15.63 4.42
N VAL A 270 -12.08 -15.04 4.00
CA VAL A 270 -12.01 -13.70 3.44
C VAL A 270 -11.23 -13.75 2.14
N ILE A 271 -11.90 -13.45 1.02
CA ILE A 271 -11.24 -13.22 -0.26
C ILE A 271 -11.14 -11.71 -0.48
N PHE A 272 -9.93 -11.24 -0.72
CA PHE A 272 -9.62 -9.83 -0.86
C PHE A 272 -9.00 -9.56 -2.23
N ILE A 273 -9.50 -8.55 -2.95
CA ILE A 273 -8.92 -8.09 -4.22
C ILE A 273 -8.59 -6.61 -4.10
N HIS A 274 -7.33 -6.28 -4.38
CA HIS A 274 -6.75 -4.95 -4.18
C HIS A 274 -5.96 -4.47 -5.39
N SER A 275 -6.13 -3.21 -5.73
CA SER A 275 -5.32 -2.51 -6.71
C SER A 275 -5.24 -1.03 -6.35
N GLU A 276 -4.04 -0.48 -6.37
CA GLU A 276 -3.83 0.95 -6.14
C GLU A 276 -2.62 1.45 -6.94
N ASP A 277 -2.72 2.66 -7.49
CA ASP A 277 -1.57 3.36 -8.03
C ASP A 277 -0.82 4.07 -6.90
N LEU A 278 0.29 3.48 -6.47
CA LEU A 278 1.13 4.03 -5.40
C LEU A 278 1.90 5.29 -5.81
N LEU A 279 1.79 5.76 -7.05
CA LEU A 279 2.50 6.93 -7.58
C LEU A 279 4.03 6.77 -7.47
N ILE A 280 4.50 5.54 -7.68
CA ILE A 280 5.91 5.14 -7.80
C ILE A 280 6.05 4.15 -8.95
N GLN A 281 7.29 3.90 -9.37
CA GLN A 281 7.55 2.89 -10.39
C GLN A 281 6.97 1.52 -9.97
N ARG A 282 6.28 0.87 -10.91
CA ARG A 282 5.52 -0.36 -10.70
C ARG A 282 6.36 -1.48 -10.05
N ASP A 283 7.61 -1.65 -10.50
CA ASP A 283 8.48 -2.69 -9.95
C ASP A 283 8.94 -2.40 -8.52
N LEU A 284 9.11 -1.12 -8.17
CA LEU A 284 9.38 -0.71 -6.80
C LEU A 284 8.17 -0.94 -5.90
N ALA A 285 6.96 -0.65 -6.38
CA ALA A 285 5.72 -0.99 -5.69
C ALA A 285 5.62 -2.50 -5.43
N LYS A 286 5.85 -3.33 -6.45
CA LYS A 286 5.84 -4.80 -6.34
C LYS A 286 6.87 -5.31 -5.31
N LEU A 287 8.08 -4.75 -5.33
CA LEU A 287 9.13 -5.09 -4.37
C LEU A 287 8.73 -4.71 -2.94
N GLY A 288 8.13 -3.54 -2.76
CA GLY A 288 7.57 -3.08 -1.50
C GLY A 288 6.51 -4.05 -0.97
N VAL A 289 5.52 -4.40 -1.79
CA VAL A 289 4.47 -5.35 -1.43
C VAL A 289 5.07 -6.70 -1.04
N ARG A 290 5.97 -7.26 -1.86
CA ARG A 290 6.60 -8.57 -1.56
C ARG A 290 7.31 -8.59 -0.21
N ARG A 291 7.91 -7.48 0.21
CA ARG A 291 8.62 -7.38 1.51
C ARG A 291 7.68 -7.07 2.68
N ALA A 292 6.69 -6.21 2.48
CA ALA A 292 5.86 -5.67 3.56
C ALA A 292 4.56 -6.45 3.81
N MET A 293 4.08 -7.22 2.82
CA MET A 293 2.77 -7.88 2.86
C MET A 293 2.63 -8.85 4.03
N TRP A 294 3.50 -9.85 4.14
CA TRP A 294 3.36 -10.84 5.22
C TRP A 294 3.54 -10.25 6.63
N PRO A 295 4.54 -9.39 6.90
CA PRO A 295 4.66 -8.73 8.20
C PRO A 295 3.43 -7.91 8.62
N LEU A 296 2.71 -7.33 7.65
CA LEU A 296 1.46 -6.61 7.90
C LEU A 296 0.29 -7.56 8.11
N VAL A 297 0.11 -8.52 7.20
CA VAL A 297 -1.01 -9.48 7.22
C VAL A 297 -1.02 -10.30 8.50
N LYS A 298 0.14 -10.79 8.96
CA LYS A 298 0.20 -11.60 10.19
C LYS A 298 -0.27 -10.86 11.46
N ARG A 299 -0.40 -9.53 11.42
CA ARG A 299 -0.94 -8.74 12.54
C ARG A 299 -2.46 -8.70 12.57
N MET A 300 -3.13 -9.10 11.48
CA MET A 300 -4.59 -9.15 11.42
C MET A 300 -5.15 -10.12 12.47
N GLU A 301 -4.56 -11.30 12.65
CA GLU A 301 -5.06 -12.30 13.62
C GLU A 301 -5.02 -11.77 15.07
N PRO A 302 -3.88 -11.33 15.65
CA PRO A 302 -3.90 -10.80 17.01
C PRO A 302 -4.68 -9.48 17.11
N GLY A 303 -4.74 -8.69 16.04
CA GLY A 303 -5.58 -7.48 15.95
C GLY A 303 -7.07 -7.81 16.06
N LEU A 304 -7.53 -8.85 15.35
CA LEU A 304 -8.88 -9.36 15.39
C LEU A 304 -9.24 -9.84 16.80
N ARG A 305 -8.35 -10.61 17.45
CA ARG A 305 -8.61 -11.09 18.83
C ARG A 305 -8.77 -9.96 19.83
N LYS A 306 -7.95 -8.90 19.70
CA LYS A 306 -8.11 -7.69 20.51
C LYS A 306 -9.43 -6.97 20.20
N TYR A 307 -9.80 -6.89 18.93
CA TYR A 307 -11.07 -6.30 18.52
C TYR A 307 -12.27 -7.07 19.08
N GLU A 308 -12.25 -8.40 19.03
CA GLU A 308 -13.29 -9.24 19.64
C GLU A 308 -13.42 -8.99 21.14
N ALA A 309 -12.31 -8.90 21.87
CA ALA A 309 -12.30 -8.59 23.30
C ALA A 309 -12.87 -7.18 23.56
N PHE A 310 -12.49 -6.20 22.75
CA PHE A 310 -13.04 -4.84 22.81
C PHE A 310 -14.56 -4.81 22.58
N ARG A 311 -15.05 -5.50 21.54
CA ARG A 311 -16.48 -5.58 21.22
C ARG A 311 -17.31 -6.31 22.28
N LYS A 312 -16.69 -7.22 23.05
CA LYS A 312 -17.32 -7.85 24.22
C LYS A 312 -17.37 -6.93 25.43
N ALA A 313 -16.38 -6.07 25.61
CA ALA A 313 -16.26 -5.19 26.76
C ALA A 313 -17.02 -3.85 26.61
N SER A 314 -17.18 -3.35 25.38
CA SER A 314 -17.83 -2.08 25.07
C SER A 314 -19.09 -2.27 24.24
N SER A 315 -20.19 -1.64 24.66
CA SER A 315 -21.40 -1.54 23.84
C SER A 315 -21.35 -0.38 22.84
N THR A 316 -20.48 0.60 23.04
CA THR A 316 -20.38 1.79 22.20
C THR A 316 -19.73 1.44 20.87
N LEU A 317 -20.41 1.78 19.78
CA LEU A 317 -19.92 1.66 18.41
C LEU A 317 -19.21 2.94 17.98
N SER A 318 -18.12 2.80 17.23
CA SER A 318 -17.56 3.91 16.45
C SER A 318 -18.55 4.36 15.37
N LEU A 319 -18.30 5.52 14.74
CA LEU A 319 -19.12 5.94 13.60
C LEU A 319 -19.01 4.92 12.45
N SER A 320 -17.78 4.47 12.19
CA SER A 320 -17.51 3.46 11.16
C SER A 320 -18.24 2.14 11.45
N ALA A 321 -18.17 1.65 12.68
CA ALA A 321 -18.85 0.42 13.07
C ALA A 321 -20.38 0.56 13.09
N SER A 322 -20.91 1.75 13.40
CA SER A 322 -22.35 2.03 13.32
C SER A 322 -22.84 1.98 11.87
N LEU A 323 -22.13 2.61 10.94
CA LEU A 323 -22.45 2.57 9.51
C LEU A 323 -22.29 1.15 8.95
N ALA A 324 -21.36 0.35 9.47
CA ALA A 324 -21.18 -1.06 9.10
C ALA A 324 -22.42 -1.94 9.38
N GLN A 325 -23.32 -1.52 10.27
CA GLN A 325 -24.56 -2.24 10.57
C GLN A 325 -25.65 -2.00 9.52
N ILE A 326 -25.49 -1.00 8.66
CA ILE A 326 -26.45 -0.69 7.59
C ILE A 326 -25.94 -1.36 6.31
N ILE A 327 -26.58 -2.47 5.95
CA ILE A 327 -26.13 -3.36 4.89
C ILE A 327 -27.16 -3.34 3.77
N THR A 328 -26.70 -3.17 2.53
CA THR A 328 -27.56 -3.25 1.36
C THR A 328 -27.71 -4.72 0.93
N ARG A 329 -28.86 -5.33 1.21
CA ARG A 329 -29.16 -6.68 0.74
C ARG A 329 -29.52 -6.66 -0.74
N ILE A 330 -29.00 -7.62 -1.48
CA ILE A 330 -29.28 -7.80 -2.91
C ILE A 330 -29.70 -9.24 -3.20
N SER A 331 -30.43 -9.41 -4.30
CA SER A 331 -30.75 -10.72 -4.87
C SER A 331 -29.57 -11.25 -5.68
N SER A 332 -29.36 -12.56 -5.68
CA SER A 332 -28.35 -13.22 -6.53
C SER A 332 -28.59 -12.97 -8.01
N SER A 333 -29.85 -12.77 -8.43
CA SER A 333 -30.19 -12.39 -9.81
C SER A 333 -29.50 -11.10 -10.28
N VAL A 334 -29.23 -10.13 -9.40
CA VAL A 334 -28.51 -8.89 -9.75
C VAL A 334 -27.06 -9.19 -10.16
N LEU A 335 -26.43 -10.16 -9.50
CA LEU A 335 -25.06 -10.58 -9.81
C LEU A 335 -25.02 -11.39 -11.11
N GLU A 336 -26.03 -12.24 -11.35
CA GLU A 336 -26.13 -13.11 -12.53
C GLU A 336 -26.61 -12.40 -13.82
N GLU A 337 -27.65 -11.57 -13.77
CA GLU A 337 -28.18 -10.83 -14.95
C GLU A 337 -27.11 -9.90 -15.55
N SER A 338 -26.24 -9.39 -14.69
CA SER A 338 -25.11 -8.58 -15.12
C SER A 338 -24.11 -9.39 -15.95
N ASP A 339 -23.95 -10.70 -15.73
CA ASP A 339 -23.03 -11.55 -16.51
C ASP A 339 -23.49 -11.72 -17.97
N HIS A 340 -24.80 -11.67 -18.24
CA HIS A 340 -25.35 -11.82 -19.59
C HIS A 340 -25.30 -10.56 -20.45
N SER A 341 -25.28 -9.36 -19.84
CA SER A 341 -25.33 -8.08 -20.56
C SER A 341 -23.95 -7.53 -20.97
N GLY A 342 -22.85 -8.11 -20.49
CA GLY A 342 -21.48 -7.65 -20.76
C GLY A 342 -20.95 -7.86 -22.18
N GLY A 343 -21.70 -8.49 -23.08
CA GLY A 343 -21.26 -8.84 -24.44
C GLY A 343 -21.34 -7.71 -25.48
N LEU A 344 -22.04 -6.60 -25.22
CA LEU A 344 -22.33 -5.58 -26.23
C LEU A 344 -22.23 -4.16 -25.66
N ARG A 345 -21.00 -3.64 -25.55
CA ARG A 345 -20.72 -2.18 -25.53
C ARG A 345 -19.24 -1.92 -25.77
N GLN A 346 -18.79 -2.21 -26.99
CA GLN A 346 -17.49 -1.74 -27.47
C GLN A 346 -17.62 -0.25 -27.81
N ARG A 347 -17.23 0.63 -26.88
CA ARG A 347 -17.14 2.06 -27.15
C ARG A 347 -15.81 2.32 -27.85
N GLU A 348 -15.86 2.66 -29.14
CA GLU A 348 -14.69 3.03 -29.94
C GLU A 348 -13.89 4.14 -29.26
N GLY A 349 -12.65 3.82 -28.89
CA GLY A 349 -11.69 4.79 -28.38
C GLY A 349 -11.13 5.64 -29.53
N ARG A 350 -11.37 6.95 -29.47
CA ARG A 350 -10.66 7.95 -30.27
C ARG A 350 -9.18 7.92 -29.84
N LYS A 351 -8.30 7.47 -30.75
CA LYS A 351 -6.84 7.53 -30.59
C LYS A 351 -6.40 9.00 -30.61
N GLU A 352 -5.88 9.50 -29.49
CA GLU A 352 -5.01 10.68 -29.49
C GLU A 352 -3.56 10.22 -29.42
N GLU A 353 -2.82 10.44 -30.51
CA GLU A 353 -1.39 10.23 -30.59
C GLU A 353 -0.65 11.33 -29.82
N MET A 354 -0.07 10.99 -28.67
CA MET A 354 0.90 11.86 -28.00
C MET A 354 2.31 11.54 -28.49
N LYS A 355 2.87 12.44 -29.31
CA LYS A 355 4.26 12.41 -29.80
C LYS A 355 5.25 12.31 -28.63
N LYS A 356 6.03 11.23 -28.60
CA LYS A 356 7.18 11.06 -27.69
C LYS A 356 8.32 11.99 -28.09
N GLY A 357 8.55 13.04 -27.30
CA GLY A 357 9.77 13.82 -27.33
C GLY A 357 10.90 13.06 -26.63
N HIS A 358 11.65 12.24 -27.37
CA HIS A 358 12.85 11.57 -26.86
C HIS A 358 14.07 12.48 -27.09
N ALA A 359 14.24 13.49 -26.24
CA ALA A 359 15.43 14.34 -26.26
C ALA A 359 15.73 14.92 -24.86
N SER A 360 16.52 14.19 -24.06
CA SER A 360 17.57 14.75 -23.16
C SER A 360 18.19 13.72 -22.20
N ALA A 361 17.83 12.43 -22.25
CA ALA A 361 18.42 11.43 -21.33
C ALA A 361 19.82 10.93 -21.73
N TRP A 362 20.18 10.93 -23.02
CA TRP A 362 21.51 10.50 -23.49
C TRP A 362 22.64 11.41 -22.97
N LYS A 363 22.39 12.72 -22.84
CA LYS A 363 23.42 13.69 -22.46
C LYS A 363 23.97 13.41 -21.05
N TRP A 364 23.14 12.90 -20.15
CA TRP A 364 23.55 12.57 -18.78
C TRP A 364 24.28 11.21 -18.67
N ILE A 365 23.95 10.25 -19.55
CA ILE A 365 24.64 8.96 -19.62
C ILE A 365 26.08 9.13 -20.14
N ALA A 366 26.29 10.00 -21.13
CA ALA A 366 27.63 10.29 -21.64
C ALA A 366 28.51 11.02 -20.60
N ILE A 367 27.93 11.93 -19.81
CA ILE A 367 28.64 12.65 -18.73
C ILE A 367 28.99 11.67 -17.59
N GLY A 368 28.07 10.79 -17.19
CA GLY A 368 28.33 9.76 -16.17
C GLY A 368 29.41 8.75 -16.59
N GLY A 369 29.41 8.32 -17.85
CA GLY A 369 30.43 7.44 -18.41
C GLY A 369 31.83 8.07 -18.48
N ALA A 370 31.92 9.36 -18.80
CA ALA A 370 33.20 10.07 -18.85
C ALA A 370 33.81 10.29 -17.44
N VAL A 371 32.98 10.56 -16.43
CA VAL A 371 33.43 10.70 -15.03
C VAL A 371 33.90 9.36 -14.48
N ALA A 372 33.21 8.25 -14.79
CA ALA A 372 33.63 6.91 -14.38
C ALA A 372 34.97 6.49 -15.00
N MET A 373 35.21 6.82 -16.28
CA MET A 373 36.51 6.53 -16.95
C MET A 373 37.66 7.38 -16.39
N ALA A 374 37.41 8.63 -16.00
CA ALA A 374 38.43 9.50 -15.40
C ALA A 374 38.89 9.00 -14.02
N PHE A 375 38.02 8.32 -13.27
CA PHE A 375 38.37 7.69 -11.99
C PHE A 375 39.03 6.32 -12.14
N HIS A 376 38.86 5.62 -13.27
CA HIS A 376 39.49 4.31 -13.51
C HIS A 376 40.88 4.36 -14.16
N PHE A 377 41.22 5.44 -14.88
CA PHE A 377 42.52 5.57 -15.59
C PHE A 377 43.43 6.69 -15.04
N GLY A 378 43.10 7.26 -13.88
CA GLY A 378 43.76 8.43 -13.30
C GLY A 378 45.18 8.25 -12.75
N LYS A 379 46.01 7.35 -13.28
CA LYS A 379 47.45 7.25 -12.98
C LYS A 379 48.33 6.88 -14.19
N GLY A 380 48.00 7.38 -15.38
CA GLY A 380 48.84 7.21 -16.57
C GLY A 380 48.88 8.46 -17.48
N PRO A 381 49.93 8.65 -18.29
CA PRO A 381 50.16 9.87 -19.08
C PRO A 381 49.08 10.17 -20.14
N VAL A 382 48.19 9.21 -20.42
CA VAL A 382 47.09 9.34 -21.39
C VAL A 382 45.95 10.24 -20.87
N GLY A 383 45.84 10.44 -19.55
CA GLY A 383 44.80 11.30 -18.94
C GLY A 383 45.02 12.81 -19.16
N LYS A 384 46.23 13.26 -19.48
CA LYS A 384 46.53 14.70 -19.67
C LYS A 384 46.15 15.24 -21.05
N VAL A 385 45.95 14.37 -22.05
CA VAL A 385 45.55 14.79 -23.40
C VAL A 385 44.04 15.03 -23.50
N PHE A 386 43.23 14.36 -22.68
CA PHE A 386 41.76 14.50 -22.73
C PHE A 386 41.22 15.78 -22.07
N LEU A 387 41.91 16.33 -21.07
CA LEU A 387 41.51 17.57 -20.39
C LEU A 387 41.74 18.85 -21.23
N LEU A 388 42.58 18.80 -22.27
CA LEU A 388 42.79 19.91 -23.19
C LEU A 388 41.81 19.92 -24.38
N GLY A 389 41.09 18.82 -24.64
CA GLY A 389 40.10 18.74 -25.73
C GLY A 389 38.72 19.30 -25.37
N LEU A 390 38.42 19.49 -24.08
CA LEU A 390 37.10 19.93 -23.59
C LEU A 390 36.94 21.45 -23.45
N SER A 391 38.01 22.24 -23.67
CA SER A 391 37.93 23.71 -23.64
C SER A 391 37.58 24.35 -24.99
N ARG A 392 37.37 23.57 -26.06
CA ARG A 392 37.10 24.11 -27.41
C ARG A 392 35.65 24.03 -27.91
N ASN A 393 34.74 23.36 -27.18
CA ASN A 393 33.33 23.19 -27.61
C ASN A 393 32.28 23.78 -26.64
N LEU A 394 32.66 24.73 -25.78
CA LEU A 394 31.72 25.53 -24.95
C LEU A 394 31.60 26.99 -25.41
N ARG A 395 31.85 27.25 -26.71
CA ARG A 395 31.37 28.46 -27.41
C ARG A 395 30.76 28.07 -28.75
N ARG A 396 29.49 27.68 -28.74
CA ARG A 396 28.49 28.02 -29.75
C ARG A 396 27.11 27.61 -29.28
#